data_AF-A0A5J5I593-F1
#
_entry.id   AF-A0A5J5I593-F1
#
_cell.length_a   1.000
_cell.length_b   1.000
_cell.length_c   1.000
_cell.angle_alpha   90.00
_cell.angle_beta   90.00
_cell.angle_gamma   90.00
#
_symmetry.space_group_name_H-M   'P 1'
#
loop_
_entity.id
_entity.type
_entity.pdbx_description
1 polymer ?
#
loop_
_entity_poly.entity_id
_entity_poly.type
_entity_poly.pdbx_seq_one_letter_code
_entity_poly.pdbx_strand_id
1 'polypeptide(L)'
;MQDQPFFSLFLQSYFIALGVLIGGSLIGGMAAFLTGKPPLTEIYRISSMIRIWAIVTAIGGTFDAVYTFERGFLEGETKDLFKQFLLILSALGGAQTGSLFITWLTQEHTTL
;
A
#
# COMPACT_ATOMS: atom_id res chain seq x y z
N MET A 1 -27.46 2.47 -4.41
CA MET A 1 -26.09 2.37 -3.86
C MET A 1 -25.51 3.76 -3.99
N GLN A 2 -25.26 4.47 -2.88
CA GLN A 2 -24.84 5.88 -2.92
C GLN A 2 -23.59 6.02 -3.78
N ASP A 3 -23.64 6.91 -4.77
CA ASP A 3 -22.50 7.31 -5.59
C ASP A 3 -21.42 7.91 -4.67
N GLN A 4 -20.57 7.05 -4.09
CA GLN A 4 -19.33 7.50 -3.48
C GLN A 4 -18.58 8.23 -4.59
N PRO A 5 -18.26 9.53 -4.43
CA PRO A 5 -17.51 10.24 -5.44
C PRO A 5 -16.24 9.46 -5.68
N PHE A 6 -15.90 9.19 -6.95
CA PHE A 6 -14.66 8.52 -7.32
C PHE A 6 -13.44 9.09 -6.58
N PHE A 7 -13.45 10.40 -6.34
CA PHE A 7 -12.48 11.13 -5.54
C PHE A 7 -12.36 10.67 -4.06
N SER A 8 -13.49 10.31 -3.43
CA SER A 8 -13.51 9.74 -2.08
C SER A 8 -12.80 8.39 -2.05
N LEU A 9 -13.12 7.51 -3.00
CA LEU A 9 -12.50 6.19 -3.09
C LEU A 9 -10.99 6.31 -3.40
N PHE A 10 -10.63 7.24 -4.29
CA PHE A 10 -9.24 7.57 -4.59
C PHE A 10 -8.46 7.96 -3.34
N LEU A 11 -8.97 8.91 -2.54
CA LEU A 11 -8.33 9.31 -1.29
C LEU A 11 -8.29 8.18 -0.26
N GLN A 12 -9.38 7.42 -0.12
CA GLN A 12 -9.43 6.29 0.78
C GLN A 12 -8.35 5.26 0.44
N SER A 13 -8.21 4.87 -0.83
CA SER A 13 -7.18 3.92 -1.26
C SER A 13 -5.76 4.44 -0.97
N TYR A 14 -5.52 5.74 -1.13
CA TYR A 14 -4.24 6.36 -0.75
C TYR A 14 -3.94 6.20 0.74
N PHE A 15 -4.87 6.64 1.61
CA PHE A 15 -4.67 6.63 3.05
C PHE A 15 -4.67 5.23 3.66
N ILE A 16 -5.44 4.29 3.10
CA ILE A 16 -5.43 2.89 3.54
C ILE A 16 -4.07 2.27 3.23
N ALA A 17 -3.56 2.40 2.00
CA ALA A 17 -2.26 1.85 1.64
C ALA A 17 -1.12 2.46 2.49
N LEU A 18 -1.16 3.78 2.71
CA LEU A 18 -0.22 4.48 3.56
C LEU A 18 -0.29 3.97 5.01
N GLY A 19 -1.49 3.85 5.57
CA GLY A 19 -1.72 3.39 6.95
C GLY A 19 -1.28 1.94 7.17
N VAL A 20 -1.59 1.04 6.23
CA VAL A 20 -1.18 -0.37 6.30
C VAL A 20 0.34 -0.48 6.28
N LEU A 21 1.03 0.26 5.40
CA LEU A 21 2.48 0.19 5.30
C LEU A 21 3.16 0.77 6.54
N ILE A 22 2.76 1.96 6.99
CA ILE A 22 3.35 2.59 8.18
C ILE A 22 3.02 1.78 9.44
N GLY A 23 1.74 1.44 9.65
CA GLY A 23 1.31 0.69 10.83
C GLY A 23 1.92 -0.71 10.90
N GLY A 24 1.89 -1.46 9.79
CA GLY A 24 2.41 -2.82 9.73
C GLY A 24 3.93 -2.88 9.93
N SER A 25 4.68 -1.93 9.36
CA SER A 25 6.13 -1.86 9.54
C SER A 25 6.53 -1.42 10.94
N LEU A 26 5.87 -0.42 11.53
CA LEU A 26 6.16 0.04 12.89
C LEU A 26 5.81 -1.01 13.94
N ILE A 27 4.61 -1.59 13.88
CA ILE A 27 4.18 -2.62 14.84
C ILE A 27 5.02 -3.90 14.64
N GLY A 28 5.33 -4.28 13.40
CA GLY A 28 6.26 -5.37 13.10
C GLY A 28 7.67 -5.12 13.65
N GLY A 29 8.13 -3.86 13.59
CA GLY A 29 9.38 -3.42 14.22
C GLY A 29 9.38 -3.52 15.75
N MET A 30 8.24 -3.25 16.40
CA MET A 30 8.11 -3.46 17.85
C MET A 30 8.28 -4.94 18.21
N ALA A 31 7.78 -5.86 17.39
CA ALA A 31 8.03 -7.29 17.59
C ALA A 31 9.52 -7.65 17.43
N ALA A 32 10.24 -7.00 16.50
CA ALA A 32 11.69 -7.14 16.38
C ALA A 32 12.43 -6.67 17.65
N PHE A 33 12.01 -5.55 18.24
CA PHE A 33 12.55 -5.06 19.51
C PHE A 33 12.36 -6.08 20.65
N LEU A 34 11.15 -6.66 20.77
CA LEU A 34 10.85 -7.67 21.79
C LEU A 34 11.60 -9.00 21.60
N THR A 35 12.00 -9.30 20.36
CA THR A 35 12.72 -10.54 20.01
C THR A 35 14.23 -10.38 19.96
N GLY A 36 14.76 -9.20 20.29
CA GLY A 36 16.20 -8.92 20.32
C GLY A 36 16.84 -8.73 18.93
N LYS A 37 16.04 -8.43 17.90
CA LYS A 37 16.53 -8.10 16.55
C LYS A 37 16.72 -6.59 16.38
N PRO A 38 17.58 -6.13 15.45
CA PRO A 38 17.73 -4.70 15.15
C PRO A 38 16.39 -4.11 14.66
N PRO A 39 15.73 -3.23 15.44
CA PRO A 39 14.36 -2.82 15.14
C PRO A 39 14.27 -1.96 13.88
N LEU A 40 15.25 -1.08 13.62
CA LEU A 40 15.22 -0.18 12.46
C LEU A 40 15.36 -0.93 11.12
N THR A 41 16.29 -1.89 11.05
CA THR A 41 16.46 -2.75 9.87
C THR A 41 15.22 -3.61 9.62
N GLU A 42 14.59 -4.14 10.67
CA GLU A 42 13.36 -4.91 10.51
C GLU A 42 12.17 -4.04 10.09
N ILE A 43 12.04 -2.81 10.58
CA ILE A 43 11.02 -1.87 10.11
C ILE A 43 11.14 -1.66 8.59
N TYR A 44 12.35 -1.39 8.09
CA TYR A 44 12.60 -1.20 6.66
C TYR A 44 12.37 -2.47 5.83
N ARG A 45 12.81 -3.62 6.35
CA ARG A 45 12.59 -4.91 5.68
C ARG A 45 11.09 -5.24 5.59
N ILE A 46 10.35 -5.03 6.69
CA ILE A 46 8.90 -5.28 6.74
C ILE A 46 8.16 -4.30 5.84
N SER A 47 8.50 -3.01 5.84
CA SER A 47 7.85 -2.02 4.95
C SER A 47 8.00 -2.40 3.47
N SER A 48 9.15 -2.94 3.08
CA SER A 48 9.38 -3.44 1.72
C SER A 48 8.53 -4.68 1.41
N MET A 49 8.45 -5.62 2.35
CA MET A 49 7.71 -6.87 2.20
C MET A 49 6.18 -6.67 2.13
N ILE A 50 5.62 -5.77 2.94
CA ILE A 50 4.17 -5.53 2.99
C ILE A 50 3.67 -4.51 1.96
N ARG A 51 4.56 -3.95 1.15
CA ARG A 51 4.22 -2.88 0.20
C ARG A 51 3.15 -3.29 -0.80
N ILE A 52 3.27 -4.49 -1.38
CA ILE A 52 2.28 -5.04 -2.31
C ILE A 52 0.97 -5.32 -1.58
N TRP A 53 1.06 -5.89 -0.37
CA TRP A 53 -0.10 -6.20 0.47
C TRP A 53 -0.88 -4.95 0.90
N ALA A 54 -0.19 -3.82 1.11
CA ALA A 54 -0.83 -2.54 1.39
C ALA A 54 -1.70 -2.05 0.23
N ILE A 55 -1.23 -2.24 -1.00
CA ILE A 55 -1.97 -1.90 -2.23
C ILE A 55 -3.19 -2.83 -2.38
N VAL A 56 -3.00 -4.14 -2.22
CA VAL A 56 -4.10 -5.12 -2.27
C VAL A 56 -5.17 -4.80 -1.22
N THR A 57 -4.75 -4.44 -0.01
CA THR A 57 -5.65 -4.03 1.09
C THR A 57 -6.46 -2.79 0.73
N ALA A 58 -5.85 -1.81 0.08
CA ALA A 58 -6.50 -0.57 -0.34
C ALA A 58 -7.53 -0.72 -1.48
N ILE A 59 -7.42 -1.79 -2.28
CA ILE A 59 -8.30 -2.05 -3.43
C ILE A 59 -9.48 -2.95 -3.05
N GLY A 60 -9.30 -3.86 -2.08
CA GLY A 60 -10.37 -4.78 -1.68
C GLY A 60 -9.95 -5.89 -0.71
N GLY A 61 -8.69 -5.95 -0.28
CA GLY A 61 -8.22 -6.91 0.72
C GLY A 61 -7.90 -8.30 0.20
N THR A 62 -8.37 -8.66 -0.99
CA THR A 62 -8.14 -9.98 -1.60
C THR A 62 -7.48 -9.86 -2.98
N PHE A 63 -6.76 -10.92 -3.37
CA PHE A 63 -6.15 -11.02 -4.69
C PHE A 63 -7.22 -11.09 -5.81
N ASP A 64 -8.45 -11.50 -5.49
CA ASP A 64 -9.58 -11.53 -6.42
C ASP A 64 -9.91 -10.16 -6.99
N ALA A 65 -9.75 -9.09 -6.21
CA ALA A 65 -9.99 -7.72 -6.67
C ALA A 65 -9.04 -7.35 -7.83
N VAL A 66 -7.83 -7.91 -7.84
CA VAL A 66 -6.85 -7.73 -8.93
C VAL A 66 -7.24 -8.53 -10.17
N TYR A 67 -7.77 -9.75 -10.01
CA TYR A 67 -8.27 -10.55 -11.13
C TYR A 67 -9.52 -9.95 -11.78
N THR A 68 -10.41 -9.33 -11.00
CA THR A 68 -11.56 -8.60 -11.54
C THR A 68 -11.10 -7.40 -12.38
N PHE A 69 -10.02 -6.73 -11.99
CA PHE A 69 -9.39 -5.70 -12.81
C PHE A 69 -8.84 -6.27 -14.13
N GLU A 70 -8.12 -7.40 -14.08
CA GLU A 70 -7.57 -8.05 -15.29
C GLU A 70 -8.68 -8.50 -16.25
N ARG A 71 -9.78 -9.05 -15.72
CA ARG A 71 -10.94 -9.44 -16.54
C ARG A 71 -11.67 -8.23 -17.12
N GLY A 72 -11.91 -7.19 -16.32
CA GLY A 72 -12.47 -5.94 -16.83
C GLY A 72 -11.63 -5.35 -17.95
N PHE A 73 -10.30 -5.54 -17.90
CA PHE A 73 -9.36 -5.08 -18.94
C PHE A 73 -9.57 -5.81 -20.26
N LEU A 74 -9.82 -7.11 -20.19
CA LEU A 74 -10.06 -7.98 -21.33
C LEU A 74 -11.47 -7.81 -21.92
N GLU A 75 -12.47 -7.43 -21.11
CA GLU A 75 -13.88 -7.28 -21.52
C GLU A 75 -14.19 -5.93 -22.19
N GLY A 76 -13.26 -4.96 -22.18
CA GLY A 76 -13.33 -3.76 -23.02
C GLY A 76 -14.15 -2.58 -22.48
N GLU A 77 -14.60 -2.61 -21.22
CA GLU A 77 -15.20 -1.45 -20.53
C GLU A 77 -14.13 -0.40 -20.14
N THR A 78 -13.57 0.26 -21.15
CA THR A 78 -12.48 1.26 -21.04
C THR A 78 -12.71 2.36 -20.01
N LYS A 79 -13.96 2.76 -19.76
CA LYS A 79 -14.28 3.84 -18.80
C LYS A 79 -14.10 3.40 -17.34
N ASP A 80 -14.43 2.16 -17.00
CA ASP A 80 -14.29 1.66 -15.63
C ASP A 80 -12.87 1.15 -15.35
N LEU A 81 -12.18 0.69 -16.39
CA LEU A 81 -10.75 0.39 -16.31
C LEU A 81 -9.89 1.60 -15.95
N PHE A 82 -10.17 2.74 -16.56
CA PHE A 82 -9.43 3.96 -16.25
C PHE A 82 -9.60 4.38 -14.78
N LYS A 83 -10.80 4.21 -14.22
CA LYS A 83 -11.05 4.46 -12.79
C LYS A 83 -10.26 3.50 -11.92
N GLN A 84 -10.32 2.19 -12.19
CA GLN A 84 -9.57 1.21 -11.42
C GLN A 84 -8.06 1.44 -11.49
N PHE A 85 -7.54 1.78 -12.67
CA PHE A 85 -6.14 2.15 -12.84
C PHE A 85 -5.75 3.34 -11.97
N LEU A 86 -6.57 4.40 -11.95
CA LEU A 86 -6.35 5.55 -11.07
C LEU A 86 -6.40 5.19 -9.57
N LEU A 87 -7.27 4.26 -9.16
CA LEU A 87 -7.30 3.78 -7.76
C LEU A 87 -6.02 3.02 -7.40
N ILE A 88 -5.51 2.18 -8.32
CA ILE A 88 -4.23 1.48 -8.15
C ILE A 88 -3.09 2.50 -8.04
N LEU A 89 -3.07 3.51 -8.92
CA LEU A 89 -2.08 4.60 -8.83
C LEU A 89 -2.16 5.35 -7.50
N SER A 90 -3.37 5.58 -6.99
CA SER A 90 -3.57 6.19 -5.67
C SER A 90 -2.98 5.34 -4.54
N ALA A 91 -3.30 4.05 -4.52
CA ALA A 91 -2.78 3.10 -3.54
C ALA A 91 -1.25 2.95 -3.62
N LEU A 92 -0.71 2.90 -4.84
CA LEU A 92 0.73 2.91 -5.10
C LEU A 92 1.37 4.20 -4.55
N GLY A 93 0.73 5.35 -4.77
CA GLY A 93 1.15 6.63 -4.22
C GLY A 93 1.21 6.60 -2.68
N GLY A 94 0.16 6.10 -2.03
CA GLY A 94 0.09 5.97 -0.57
C GLY A 94 1.17 5.05 -0.01
N ALA A 95 1.37 3.88 -0.63
CA ALA A 95 2.42 2.95 -0.26
C ALA A 95 3.83 3.53 -0.51
N GLN A 96 4.05 4.25 -1.61
CA GLN A 96 5.33 4.91 -1.89
C GLN A 96 5.62 6.00 -0.87
N THR A 97 4.64 6.84 -0.52
CA THR A 97 4.79 7.87 0.52
C THR A 97 5.08 7.23 1.89
N GLY A 98 4.37 6.16 2.24
CA GLY A 98 4.64 5.41 3.47
C GLY A 98 6.06 4.83 3.49
N SER A 99 6.50 4.24 2.37
CA SER A 99 7.86 3.69 2.26
C SER A 99 8.92 4.79 2.41
N LEU A 100 8.71 5.96 1.79
CA LEU A 100 9.60 7.10 1.94
C LEU A 100 9.66 7.58 3.40
N PHE A 101 8.51 7.62 4.07
CA PHE A 101 8.44 7.99 5.49
C PHE A 101 9.22 7.00 6.36
N ILE A 102 9.09 5.70 6.10
CA ILE A 102 9.85 4.67 6.79
C ILE A 102 11.34 4.81 6.51
N THR A 103 11.76 4.98 5.27
CA THR A 103 13.18 5.21 4.93
C THR A 103 13.74 6.43 5.64
N TRP A 104 12.96 7.52 5.70
CA TRP A 104 13.36 8.71 6.45
C TRP A 104 13.42 8.46 7.96
N LEU A 105 12.55 7.62 8.51
CA LEU A 105 12.57 7.27 9.93
C LEU A 105 13.74 6.34 10.29
N THR A 106 14.02 5.33 9.44
CA THR A 106 15.07 4.34 9.71
C THR A 106 16.46 4.84 9.34
N GLN A 107 16.55 5.89 8.50
CA GLN A 107 17.81 6.44 8.00
C GLN A 107 18.74 5.35 7.43
N GLU A 108 18.16 4.23 6.95
CA GLU A 108 18.95 3.07 6.53
C GLU A 108 19.67 3.39 5.22
N HIS A 109 20.89 3.90 5.38
CA HIS A 109 21.98 4.11 4.42
C HIS A 109 21.77 5.11 3.28
N THR A 110 21.96 6.39 3.61
CA THR A 110 22.61 7.39 2.74
C THR A 110 24.14 7.23 2.69
N THR A 111 24.69 6.11 3.14
CA THR A 111 26.14 5.85 3.19
C THR A 111 26.46 4.51 2.53
N LEU A 112 26.62 4.56 1.21
CA LEU A 112 27.63 3.77 0.49
C LEU A 112 28.72 4.73 0.03
#